data_AF-A0A3D6DK86-F1
#
_entry.id   AF-A0A3D6DK86-F1
#
_cell.length_a   1.000
_cell.length_b   1.000
_cell.length_c   1.000
_cell.angle_alpha   90.00
_cell.angle_beta   90.00
_cell.angle_gamma   90.00
#
_symmetry.space_group_name_H-M   'P 1'
#
loop_
_entity.id
_entity.type
_entity.pdbx_description
1 polymer ?
#
loop_
_entity_poly.entity_id
_entity_poly.type
_entity_poly.pdbx_seq_one_letter_code
_entity_poly.pdbx_strand_id
1 'polypeptide(L)' 'MADVKPAEVSAILKNQLAGFEATASLDEVGTVLQVGDGIARVYGLTHAEYGELVTFENG' A
#
# COMPACT_ATOMS: atom_id res chain seq x y z
N MET A 1 4.37 -0.09 34.30
CA MET A 1 3.19 -0.13 33.39
C MET A 1 3.28 1.11 32.54
N ALA A 2 3.44 0.95 31.23
CA ALA A 2 3.72 2.06 30.33
C ALA A 2 2.56 3.05 30.31
N ASP A 3 2.83 4.28 30.74
CA ASP A 3 1.91 5.41 30.73
C ASP A 3 1.77 5.88 29.27
N VAL A 4 0.93 5.19 28.50
CA VAL A 4 0.61 5.59 27.13
C VAL A 4 -0.25 6.85 27.22
N LYS A 5 0.38 8.01 27.05
CA LYS A 5 -0.30 9.31 27.04
C LYS A 5 -1.24 9.38 25.83
N PRO A 6 -2.57 9.36 26.02
CA PRO A 6 -3.53 9.34 24.91
C PRO A 6 -3.45 10.60 24.03
N ALA A 7 -2.94 11.70 24.61
CA ALA A 7 -2.76 12.97 23.92
C ALA A 7 -1.73 12.89 22.78
N GLU A 8 -0.65 12.12 22.95
CA GLU A 8 0.39 11.95 21.92
C GLU A 8 -0.14 11.09 20.77
N VAL A 9 -0.84 9.99 21.10
CA VAL A 9 -1.49 9.12 20.10
C VAL A 9 -2.53 9.90 19.28
N SER A 10 -3.33 10.74 19.95
CA SER A 10 -4.33 11.59 19.29
C SER A 10 -3.72 12.65 18.39
N ALA A 11 -2.58 13.24 18.79
CA ALA A 11 -1.87 14.23 17.98
C ALA A 11 -1.26 13.59 16.73
N ILE A 12 -0.68 12.39 16.85
CA ILE A 12 -0.12 11.63 15.72
C ILE A 12 -1.22 11.28 14.71
N LEU A 13 -2.37 10.77 15.18
CA LEU A 13 -3.50 10.44 14.31
C LEU A 13 -4.04 11.67 13.57
N LYS A 14 -4.18 12.81 14.26
CA LYS A 14 -4.61 14.07 13.65
C LYS A 14 -3.63 14.57 12.59
N ASN A 15 -2.33 14.44 12.82
CA ASN A 15 -1.31 14.82 11.83
C ASN A 15 -1.35 13.90 10.59
N GLN A 16 -1.58 12.60 10.76
CA GLN A 16 -1.72 11.67 9.63
C GLN A 16 -2.98 11.97 8.80
N LEU A 17 -4.10 12.30 9.46
CA LEU A 17 -5.34 12.71 8.79
C LEU A 17 -5.19 14.05 8.07
N ALA A 18 -4.45 15.00 8.64
CA ALA A 18 -4.21 16.30 8.03
C ALA A 18 -3.32 16.22 6.77
N GLY A 19 -2.44 15.22 6.69
CA GLY A 19 -1.61 14.94 5.51
C GLY A 19 -2.24 13.97 4.52
N PHE A 20 -3.47 13.48 4.79
CA PHE A 20 -4.19 12.60 3.88
C PHE A 20 -4.79 13.44 2.74
N GLU A 21 -3.96 13.78 1.76
CA GLU A 21 -4.46 14.23 0.47
C GLU A 21 -4.98 13.00 -0.27
N ALA A 22 -6.26 13.01 -0.64
CA ALA A 22 -6.83 12.02 -1.55
C ALA A 22 -6.26 12.28 -2.95
N THR A 23 -5.00 11.94 -3.16
CA THR A 23 -4.37 11.89 -4.47
C THR A 23 -5.12 10.83 -5.27
N ALA A 24 -5.93 11.28 -6.22
CA ALA A 24 -6.48 10.42 -7.25
C ALA A 24 -5.32 9.99 -8.17
N SER A 25 -4.53 9.03 -7.70
CA SER A 25 -3.48 8.39 -8.48
C SER A 25 -4.15 7.45 -9.47
N LEU A 26 -3.79 7.58 -10.75
CA LEU A 26 -4.21 6.63 -11.77
C LEU A 26 -3.26 5.44 -11.69
N ASP A 27 -3.62 4.46 -10.86
CA ASP A 27 -2.80 3.26 -10.68
C ASP A 27 -3.12 2.23 -11.78
N GLU A 28 -2.09 1.58 -12.32
CA GLU A 28 -2.29 0.45 -13.23
C GLU A 28 -2.58 -0.82 -12.42
N VAL A 29 -3.67 -1.51 -12.77
CA VAL A 29 -4.11 -2.71 -12.06
C VAL A 29 -3.97 -3.93 -12.96
N GLY A 30 -3.35 -4.99 -12.43
CA GLY A 30 -3.26 -6.31 -13.05
C GLY A 30 -4.10 -7.35 -12.33
N THR A 31 -4.34 -8.49 -12.97
CA THR A 31 -5.00 -9.66 -12.37
C THR A 31 -4.00 -10.80 -12.19
N VAL A 32 -3.92 -11.34 -10.98
CA VAL A 32 -3.08 -12.50 -10.69
C VAL A 32 -3.73 -13.76 -11.29
N LEU A 33 -2.99 -14.43 -12.18
CA LEU A 33 -3.44 -15.69 -12.80
C LEU A 33 -3.03 -16.91 -11.97
N GLN A 34 -1.83 -16.87 -11.39
CA GLN A 34 -1.25 -18.00 -10.66
C GLN A 34 -0.28 -17.50 -9.60
N VAL A 35 -0.22 -18.20 -8.46
CA VAL A 35 0.77 -18.01 -7.41
C VAL A 35 1.37 -19.37 -7.06
N GLY A 36 2.70 -19.43 -6.89
CA GLY A 36 3.41 -20.63 -6.44
C GLY A 36 4.84 -20.33 -6.02
N ASP A 37 5.29 -20.91 -4.92
CA ASP A 37 6.67 -20.78 -4.40
C ASP A 37 7.22 -19.35 -4.36
N GLY A 38 6.38 -18.39 -3.96
CA GLY A 38 6.75 -16.97 -3.88
C GLY A 38 6.80 -16.25 -5.23
N ILE A 39 6.40 -16.90 -6.32
CA ILE A 39 6.31 -16.34 -7.67
C ILE A 39 4.83 -16.18 -8.03
N ALA A 40 4.43 -14.96 -8.39
CA ALA A 40 3.11 -14.67 -8.94
C ALA A 40 3.21 -14.41 -10.45
N ARG A 41 2.28 -14.97 -11.23
CA ARG A 41 2.09 -14.64 -12.64
C ARG A 41 0.90 -13.72 -12.76
N VAL A 42 1.15 -12.48 -13.18
CA VAL A 42 0.14 -11.43 -13.31
C VAL A 42 -0.10 -11.15 -14.79
N TYR A 43 -1.36 -10.88 -15.14
CA TYR A 43 -1.77 -10.41 -16.45
C TYR A 43 -2.23 -8.96 -16.35
N GLY A 44 -1.79 -8.11 -17.27
CA GLY A 44 -1.92 -6.65 -17.16
C GLY A 44 -0.59 -6.00 -16.81
N LEU A 45 -0.61 -4.86 -16.11
CA LEU A 45 0.60 -4.10 -15.73
C LEU A 45 1.52 -3.83 -16.94
N THR A 46 0.94 -3.29 -18.01
CA THR A 46 1.59 -3.05 -19.30
C THR A 46 2.76 -2.08 -19.19
N HIS A 47 2.70 -1.13 -18.28
CA HIS A 47 3.76 -0.14 -18.05
C HIS A 47 4.69 -0.51 -16.89
N ALA A 48 4.54 -1.69 -16.29
CA ALA A 48 5.42 -2.10 -15.20
C ALA A 48 6.87 -2.26 -15.68
N GLU A 49 7.80 -1.68 -14.93
CA GLU A 49 9.21 -1.71 -15.25
C GLU A 49 9.93 -2.87 -14.57
N TYR A 50 11.07 -3.29 -15.15
CA TYR A 50 11.88 -4.34 -14.54
C TYR A 50 12.45 -3.87 -13.20
N GLY A 51 12.11 -4.59 -12.12
CA GLY A 51 12.55 -4.26 -10.76
C GLY A 51 11.62 -3.30 -10.02
N GLU A 52 10.47 -2.95 -10.61
CA GLU A 52 9.42 -2.21 -9.90
C GLU A 52 8.78 -3.06 -8.80
N LEU A 53 8.44 -2.41 -7.68
CA LEU A 53 7.73 -3.04 -6.58
C LEU A 53 6.22 -3.01 -6.85
N VAL A 54 5.64 -4.18 -7.08
CA VAL A 54 4.20 -4.34 -7.22
C VAL A 54 3.58 -4.64 -5.85
N THR A 55 2.61 -3.82 -5.44
CA THR A 55 1.81 -4.08 -4.23
C THR A 55 0.67 -5.03 -4.57
N PHE A 56 0.48 -6.05 -3.75
CA PHE A 56 -0.65 -6.98 -3.90
C PHE A 56 -1.78 -6.57 -2.95
N GLU A 57 -3.02 -6.96 -3.25
CA GLU A 57 -4.16 -6.68 -2.36
C GLU A 57 -3.98 -7.27 -0.95
N ASN A 58 -3.12 -8.29 -0.81
CA ASN A 58 -2.82 -8.96 0.45
C ASN A 58 -1.66 -8.32 1.25
N GLY A 59 -1.08 -7.21 0.76
CA GLY A 59 0.06 -6.52 1.38
C GLY A 59 1.38 -6.87 0.71
#